data_AF-A0A352EV40-F1
#
_entry.id   AF-A0A352EV40-F1
#
_cell.length_a   1.000
_cell.length_b   1.000
_cell.length_c   1.000
_cell.angle_alpha   90.00
_cell.angle_beta   90.00
_cell.angle_gamma   90.00
#
_symmetry.space_group_name_H-M   'P 1'
#
loop_
_entity.id
_entity.type
_entity.pdbx_description
1 polymer ?
#
loop_
_entity_poly.entity_id
_entity_poly.type
_entity_poly.pdbx_seq_one_letter_code
_entity_poly.pdbx_strand_id
1 'polypeptide(L)'
;MKRSCFVLSVLLIAVAARTPAQTPPNPDGRPRIATPGATPTPTTILKPRSNMPAEQQSDSGPARGAQLGTRTEVVPKVAGPAGIARRPEPLPATSLLMSPPVVLTRISEAERLLKSRPQPTALTLPQIDFVTLAALDHLSGRMHLITLAKDTFLTKGAEVTMTSSLGTLLSVRVVRANGVNTAVAIFDAQGRSLVPLVVQYPIEKGGVFREMAYYTSAHPALLSPDLSRAGRAYIHRMMNFAVQRLREKGTFISPQIVDVAERLCLVEHVDHDRFRLENRLALFDEIYSLYALNEPDTYRYSVSFAGAGGMVQMIPWAYNLVRQRHPAVGLTPDFVVGMRNHANALQAMLLYMQDTWNDLAANEDVQYALSAKLATQTELLAAGYNSNAARLPLYIRRGGAAWRTLIPRETQIYLQIYKTLDAVVPQKPHAALTARDGRQKLPAEPVNKF
;
A
#
# COMPACT_ATOMS: atom_id res chain seq x y z
N MET A 1 -5.78 -44.98 -52.38
CA MET A 1 -4.85 -44.27 -51.46
C MET A 1 -5.67 -43.27 -50.67
N LYS A 2 -6.18 -43.64 -49.49
CA LYS A 2 -5.71 -43.23 -48.14
C LYS A 2 -5.67 -41.70 -47.89
N ARG A 3 -6.49 -41.28 -46.91
CA ARG A 3 -6.36 -40.13 -45.97
C ARG A 3 -6.77 -38.75 -46.53
N SER A 4 -7.49 -37.84 -45.87
CA SER A 4 -7.84 -37.62 -44.46
C SER A 4 -9.06 -36.68 -44.37
N CYS A 5 -9.98 -36.89 -43.42
CA CYS A 5 -10.91 -35.87 -42.93
C CYS A 5 -11.36 -36.26 -41.51
N PHE A 6 -10.78 -35.62 -40.49
CA PHE A 6 -11.16 -35.54 -39.06
C PHE A 6 -10.03 -34.71 -38.40
N VAL A 7 -10.22 -33.72 -37.53
CA VAL A 7 -11.16 -33.53 -36.43
C VAL A 7 -11.33 -32.01 -36.20
N LEU A 8 -12.55 -31.57 -35.93
CA LEU A 8 -12.90 -30.24 -35.41
C LEU A 8 -12.70 -30.26 -33.88
N SER A 9 -11.73 -29.51 -33.36
CA SER A 9 -11.54 -29.35 -31.90
C SER A 9 -12.25 -28.09 -31.41
N VAL A 10 -13.26 -28.31 -30.58
CA VAL A 10 -14.00 -27.30 -29.80
C VAL A 10 -13.08 -26.72 -28.73
N LEU A 11 -12.86 -25.39 -28.77
CA LEU A 11 -12.13 -24.66 -27.74
C LEU A 11 -13.13 -24.16 -26.68
N LEU A 12 -13.17 -24.84 -25.54
CA LEU A 12 -13.87 -24.40 -24.33
C LEU A 12 -12.99 -23.35 -23.60
N ILE A 13 -13.42 -22.09 -23.65
CA ILE A 13 -12.82 -21.01 -22.86
C ILE A 13 -13.39 -21.08 -21.45
N ALA A 14 -12.61 -21.63 -20.51
CA ALA A 14 -12.92 -21.53 -19.09
C ALA A 14 -12.52 -20.14 -18.58
N VAL A 15 -13.49 -19.26 -18.38
CA VAL A 15 -13.32 -17.99 -17.65
C VAL A 15 -13.26 -18.32 -16.16
N ALA A 16 -12.05 -18.45 -15.63
CA ALA A 16 -11.85 -18.53 -14.18
C ALA A 16 -12.01 -17.12 -13.57
N ALA A 17 -13.14 -16.88 -12.90
CA ALA A 17 -13.35 -15.70 -12.07
C ALA A 17 -12.29 -15.66 -10.96
N ARG A 18 -11.42 -14.63 -10.99
CA ARG A 18 -10.46 -14.35 -9.92
C ARG A 18 -11.12 -13.42 -8.91
N THR A 19 -11.44 -13.93 -7.73
CA THR A 19 -11.81 -13.10 -6.58
C THR A 19 -10.54 -12.50 -5.94
N PRO A 20 -10.55 -11.20 -5.58
CA PRO A 20 -9.42 -10.55 -4.91
C PRO A 20 -9.21 -11.10 -3.49
N ALA A 21 -7.97 -10.99 -3.01
CA ALA A 21 -7.63 -11.31 -1.63
C ALA A 21 -8.20 -10.27 -0.66
N GLN A 22 -8.37 -10.68 0.59
CA GLN A 22 -9.15 -10.06 1.66
C GLN A 22 -8.78 -8.59 1.91
N THR A 23 -9.59 -7.68 1.38
CA THR A 23 -9.84 -6.36 1.94
C THR A 23 -11.28 -6.38 2.47
N PRO A 24 -11.59 -5.86 3.67
CA PRO A 24 -12.97 -5.77 4.11
C PRO A 24 -13.81 -4.99 3.09
N PRO A 25 -15.06 -5.40 2.81
CA PRO A 25 -15.94 -4.67 1.90
C PRO A 25 -16.25 -3.29 2.48
N ASN A 26 -16.16 -2.27 1.63
CA ASN A 26 -16.61 -0.92 1.94
C ASN A 26 -18.14 -0.92 2.13
N PRO A 27 -18.69 -0.53 3.30
CA PRO A 27 -20.12 -0.61 3.57
C PRO A 27 -20.99 0.36 2.75
N ASP A 28 -20.40 1.30 2.01
CA ASP A 28 -21.15 2.35 1.27
C ASP A 28 -21.30 2.09 -0.25
N GLY A 29 -21.03 0.88 -0.73
CA GLY A 29 -21.20 0.50 -2.13
C GLY A 29 -22.67 0.27 -2.52
N ARG A 30 -23.41 1.32 -2.90
CA ARG A 30 -24.72 1.17 -3.57
C ARG A 30 -24.57 0.38 -4.88
N PRO A 31 -25.39 -0.67 -5.13
CA PRO A 31 -25.36 -1.41 -6.40
C PRO A 31 -25.91 -0.55 -7.53
N ARG A 32 -25.12 -0.31 -8.59
CA ARG A 32 -25.63 0.24 -9.86
C ARG A 32 -26.14 -0.90 -10.74
N ILE A 33 -27.45 -0.90 -10.97
CA ILE A 33 -28.11 -1.66 -12.04
C ILE A 33 -27.72 -1.02 -13.37
N ALA A 34 -27.13 -1.80 -14.28
CA ALA A 34 -26.83 -1.38 -15.64
C ALA A 34 -28.01 -1.73 -16.56
N THR A 35 -28.60 -0.71 -17.19
CA THR A 35 -29.57 -0.85 -18.29
C THR A 35 -28.84 -0.55 -19.60
N PRO A 36 -29.02 -1.33 -20.69
CA PRO A 36 -28.33 -1.10 -21.95
C PRO A 36 -29.04 0.02 -22.75
N GLY A 37 -28.31 1.09 -23.07
CA GLY A 37 -28.83 2.25 -23.79
C GLY A 37 -27.98 2.61 -25.02
N ALA A 38 -28.60 2.42 -26.19
CA ALA A 38 -28.42 3.01 -27.52
C ALA A 38 -27.11 3.73 -27.94
N THR A 39 -26.66 3.32 -29.13
CA THR A 39 -25.67 3.93 -30.03
C THR A 39 -25.99 5.38 -30.40
N PRO A 40 -25.01 6.31 -30.43
CA PRO A 40 -25.15 7.59 -31.12
C PRO A 40 -24.33 7.65 -32.43
N THR A 41 -25.01 8.07 -33.49
CA THR A 41 -24.50 8.46 -34.82
C THR A 41 -23.91 9.89 -34.75
N PRO A 42 -22.98 10.30 -35.65
CA PRO A 42 -22.11 11.44 -35.43
C PRO A 42 -22.74 12.77 -35.87
N THR A 43 -22.42 13.87 -35.19
CA THR A 43 -22.81 15.21 -35.63
C THR A 43 -21.66 16.20 -35.44
N THR A 44 -21.14 16.61 -36.59
CA THR A 44 -20.81 17.98 -37.03
C THR A 44 -19.88 18.86 -36.18
N ILE A 45 -18.74 19.13 -36.83
CA ILE A 45 -17.71 20.12 -36.52
C ILE A 45 -18.29 21.53 -36.51
N LEU A 46 -18.14 22.26 -35.39
CA LEU A 46 -18.33 23.71 -35.34
C LEU A 46 -16.99 24.40 -35.05
N LYS A 47 -16.64 25.34 -35.93
CA LYS A 47 -15.46 26.22 -35.88
C LYS A 47 -15.64 27.35 -34.85
N PRO A 48 -14.53 27.98 -34.39
CA PRO A 48 -14.50 28.87 -33.23
C PRO A 48 -14.96 30.30 -33.55
N ARG A 49 -15.62 30.95 -32.59
CA ARG A 49 -15.96 32.39 -32.63
C ARG A 49 -14.98 33.19 -31.79
N SER A 50 -14.60 34.34 -32.33
CA SER A 50 -13.61 35.29 -31.83
C SER A 50 -14.12 36.21 -30.72
N ASN A 51 -13.17 36.69 -29.92
CA ASN A 51 -13.30 37.74 -28.90
C ASN A 51 -13.70 39.11 -29.48
N MET A 52 -14.45 39.90 -28.70
CA MET A 52 -14.31 41.36 -28.50
C MET A 52 -15.13 41.83 -27.27
N PRO A 53 -14.79 42.96 -26.60
CA PRO A 53 -15.13 43.23 -25.19
C PRO A 53 -16.04 44.47 -24.94
N ALA A 54 -16.24 44.76 -23.63
CA ALA A 54 -16.94 45.87 -22.94
C ALA A 54 -18.44 45.61 -22.68
N GLU A 55 -19.05 45.93 -21.52
CA GLU A 55 -18.94 47.18 -20.76
C GLU A 55 -19.52 47.02 -19.32
N GLN A 56 -19.10 47.91 -18.41
CA GLN A 56 -19.55 48.03 -17.02
C GLN A 56 -20.97 48.61 -16.91
N GLN A 57 -21.77 48.14 -15.94
CA GLN A 57 -22.75 49.00 -15.28
C GLN A 57 -23.07 48.51 -13.86
N SER A 58 -22.73 49.36 -12.91
CA SER A 58 -23.22 49.42 -11.54
C SER A 58 -24.64 50.01 -11.50
N ASP A 59 -25.53 49.52 -10.64
CA ASP A 59 -26.19 50.39 -9.64
C ASP A 59 -26.96 49.60 -8.57
N SER A 60 -27.47 50.35 -7.59
CA SER A 60 -27.58 50.01 -6.19
C SER A 60 -29.02 50.16 -5.62
N GLY A 61 -29.35 49.28 -4.66
CA GLY A 61 -30.35 49.47 -3.57
C GLY A 61 -31.86 49.33 -3.90
N PRO A 62 -32.77 49.32 -2.88
CA PRO A 62 -32.57 49.16 -1.44
C PRO A 62 -33.49 48.09 -0.77
N ALA A 63 -33.28 47.94 0.54
CA ALA A 63 -33.92 47.00 1.46
C ALA A 63 -35.39 47.32 1.84
N ARG A 64 -36.14 46.28 2.19
CA ARG A 64 -37.31 46.35 3.10
C ARG A 64 -37.49 45.04 3.86
N GLY A 65 -37.55 45.13 5.18
CA GLY A 65 -37.82 44.01 6.07
C GLY A 65 -39.31 43.71 6.23
N ALA A 66 -39.60 42.50 6.69
CA ALA A 66 -40.82 42.18 7.41
C ALA A 66 -40.55 40.99 8.34
N GLN A 67 -41.01 41.15 9.58
CA GLN A 67 -40.88 40.26 10.72
C GLN A 67 -42.02 39.22 10.78
N LEU A 68 -41.78 38.22 11.63
CA LEU A 68 -42.73 37.42 12.43
C LEU A 68 -43.40 36.18 11.81
N GLY A 69 -43.11 35.05 12.46
CA GLY A 69 -43.75 33.75 12.25
C GLY A 69 -43.11 32.66 13.11
N THR A 70 -43.18 32.80 14.43
CA THR A 70 -42.83 31.76 15.42
C THR A 70 -43.69 30.51 15.24
N ARG A 71 -43.07 29.36 14.96
CA ARG A 71 -43.70 28.05 15.13
C ARG A 71 -42.77 27.14 15.91
N THR A 72 -43.20 26.87 17.14
CA THR A 72 -42.64 25.93 18.10
C THR A 72 -42.73 24.52 17.53
N GLU A 73 -41.60 23.83 17.37
CA GLU A 73 -41.57 22.40 17.09
C GLU A 73 -40.83 21.67 18.21
N VAL A 74 -41.53 20.67 18.74
CA VAL A 74 -41.27 19.96 19.97
C VAL A 74 -40.13 18.97 19.75
N VAL A 75 -39.02 19.15 20.47
CA VAL A 75 -37.92 18.18 20.54
C VAL A 75 -38.29 17.06 21.51
N PRO A 76 -38.35 15.78 21.10
CA PRO A 76 -38.49 14.67 22.04
C PRO A 76 -37.19 14.48 22.81
N LYS A 77 -37.29 14.64 24.13
CA LYS A 77 -36.26 14.38 25.12
C LYS A 77 -36.03 12.86 25.22
N VAL A 78 -35.04 12.34 24.48
CA VAL A 78 -34.57 10.95 24.65
C VAL A 78 -33.51 10.93 25.75
N ALA A 79 -33.78 10.10 26.76
CA ALA A 79 -32.93 9.86 27.91
C ALA A 79 -31.52 9.42 27.49
N GLY A 80 -30.50 10.05 28.06
CA GLY A 80 -29.09 9.74 27.79
C GLY A 80 -28.69 8.35 28.30
N PRO A 81 -27.75 7.67 27.62
CA PRO A 81 -27.09 6.53 28.21
C PRO A 81 -26.11 7.00 29.27
N ALA A 82 -26.19 6.36 30.44
CA ALA A 82 -25.31 6.54 31.58
C ALA A 82 -23.83 6.52 31.16
N GLY A 83 -23.06 7.43 31.76
CA GLY A 83 -21.63 7.59 31.50
C GLY A 83 -20.86 6.30 31.75
N ILE A 84 -20.50 5.62 30.66
CA ILE A 84 -19.31 4.78 30.65
C ILE A 84 -18.15 5.76 30.82
N ALA A 85 -17.55 5.76 32.00
CA ALA A 85 -16.35 6.52 32.28
C ALA A 85 -15.32 6.22 31.17
N ARG A 86 -15.04 7.22 30.33
CA ARG A 86 -13.94 7.16 29.38
C ARG A 86 -12.68 6.93 30.20
N ARG A 87 -12.18 5.68 30.16
CA ARG A 87 -10.82 5.39 30.63
C ARG A 87 -9.92 6.38 29.90
N PRO A 88 -9.13 7.21 30.62
CA PRO A 88 -8.23 8.16 29.97
C PRO A 88 -7.41 7.40 28.93
N GLU A 89 -7.25 8.00 27.75
CA GLU A 89 -6.30 7.52 26.76
C GLU A 89 -4.98 7.24 27.50
N PRO A 90 -4.46 6.01 27.46
CA PRO A 90 -3.21 5.73 28.13
C PRO A 90 -2.17 6.64 27.49
N LEU A 91 -1.58 7.51 28.31
CA LEU A 91 -0.34 8.21 28.01
C LEU A 91 0.58 7.21 27.30
N PRO A 92 1.32 7.63 26.25
CA PRO A 92 2.27 6.74 25.62
C PRO A 92 3.11 6.17 26.75
N ALA A 93 3.10 4.84 26.90
CA ALA A 93 4.10 4.19 27.71
C ALA A 93 5.40 4.88 27.32
N THR A 94 6.22 5.26 28.29
CA THR A 94 7.65 5.43 28.06
C THR A 94 8.12 4.09 27.52
N SER A 95 7.87 3.87 26.22
CA SER A 95 8.22 2.69 25.48
C SER A 95 9.73 2.71 25.58
N LEU A 96 10.27 1.73 26.30
CA LEU A 96 11.68 1.40 26.22
C LEU A 96 11.95 1.19 24.73
N LEU A 97 12.44 2.24 24.07
CA LEU A 97 12.68 2.26 22.63
C LEU A 97 13.76 1.22 22.38
N MET A 98 13.34 0.03 21.97
CA MET A 98 14.26 -1.02 21.55
C MET A 98 14.96 -0.54 20.28
N SER A 99 16.29 -0.66 20.25
CA SER A 99 17.03 -0.42 19.01
C SER A 99 16.56 -1.41 17.92
N PRO A 100 16.60 -1.04 16.62
CA PRO A 100 16.15 -1.92 15.55
C PRO A 100 16.76 -3.34 15.57
N PRO A 101 18.08 -3.54 15.83
CA PRO A 101 18.66 -4.88 15.91
C PRO A 101 18.05 -5.74 17.04
N VAL A 102 17.72 -5.12 18.18
CA VAL A 102 17.07 -5.80 19.31
C VAL A 102 15.66 -6.21 18.92
N VAL A 103 14.90 -5.31 18.28
CA VAL A 103 13.55 -5.62 17.78
C VAL A 103 13.57 -6.81 16.82
N LEU A 104 14.47 -6.81 15.84
CA LEU A 104 14.60 -7.89 14.86
C LEU A 104 14.98 -9.24 15.48
N THR A 105 15.85 -9.22 16.49
CA THR A 105 16.20 -10.42 17.24
C THR A 105 14.99 -10.98 17.99
N ARG A 106 14.21 -10.11 18.64
CA ARG A 106 12.97 -10.51 19.33
C ARG A 106 11.90 -11.03 18.36
N ILE A 107 11.77 -10.42 17.18
CA ILE A 107 10.90 -10.92 16.11
C ILE A 107 11.33 -12.34 15.69
N SER A 108 12.62 -12.54 15.45
CA SER A 108 13.17 -13.85 15.05
C SER A 108 12.94 -14.93 16.12
N GLU A 109 13.13 -14.58 17.39
CA GLU A 109 12.81 -15.45 18.53
C GLU A 109 11.32 -15.80 18.58
N ALA A 110 10.44 -14.80 18.40
CA ALA A 110 9.00 -14.96 18.40
C ALA A 110 8.53 -15.88 17.27
N GLU A 111 9.06 -15.69 16.05
CA GLU A 111 8.78 -16.57 14.93
C GLU A 111 9.22 -18.01 15.19
N ARG A 112 10.44 -18.20 15.71
CA ARG A 112 10.96 -19.53 16.03
C ARG A 112 10.06 -20.22 17.04
N LEU A 113 9.62 -19.50 18.08
CA LEU A 113 8.70 -20.01 19.09
C LEU A 113 7.34 -20.41 18.49
N LEU A 114 6.79 -19.60 17.57
CA LEU A 114 5.52 -19.91 16.91
C LEU A 114 5.65 -21.11 15.94
N LYS A 115 6.78 -21.23 15.24
CA LYS A 115 7.08 -22.30 14.28
C LYS A 115 7.40 -23.63 14.96
N SER A 116 7.98 -23.62 16.17
CA SER A 116 8.32 -24.85 16.90
C SER A 116 7.12 -25.52 17.59
N ARG A 117 5.95 -24.85 17.61
CA ARG A 117 4.76 -25.43 18.21
C ARG A 117 4.26 -26.59 17.36
N PRO A 118 3.91 -27.74 17.97
CA PRO A 118 3.23 -28.81 17.26
C PRO A 118 1.92 -28.26 16.68
N GLN A 119 1.88 -28.11 15.36
CA GLN A 119 0.63 -27.97 14.64
C GLN A 119 -0.06 -29.35 14.71
N PRO A 120 -1.37 -29.46 14.97
CA PRO A 120 -2.07 -30.74 14.88
C PRO A 120 -2.05 -31.23 13.42
N THR A 121 -0.99 -31.91 12.98
CA THR A 121 -0.71 -32.23 11.57
C THR A 121 -0.86 -33.72 11.25
N ALA A 122 -1.94 -34.37 11.67
CA ALA A 122 -2.20 -35.74 11.21
C ALA A 122 -3.63 -36.01 10.75
N LEU A 123 -4.65 -35.35 11.29
CA LEU A 123 -6.06 -35.71 11.02
C LEU A 123 -7.04 -34.53 10.93
N THR A 124 -6.58 -33.29 11.11
CA THR A 124 -7.45 -32.09 11.12
C THR A 124 -7.00 -31.07 10.08
N LEU A 125 -7.95 -30.49 9.35
CA LEU A 125 -7.70 -29.35 8.47
C LEU A 125 -6.99 -28.22 9.25
N PRO A 126 -6.08 -27.46 8.63
CA PRO A 126 -5.45 -26.31 9.28
C PRO A 126 -6.53 -25.37 9.84
N GLN A 127 -6.42 -25.00 11.12
CA GLN A 127 -7.36 -24.09 11.74
C GLN A 127 -7.21 -22.69 11.13
N ILE A 128 -8.17 -22.30 10.30
CA ILE A 128 -8.22 -20.99 9.62
C ILE A 128 -8.90 -19.90 10.46
N ASP A 129 -9.63 -20.31 11.50
CA ASP A 129 -10.50 -19.44 12.31
C ASP A 129 -9.76 -18.70 13.44
N PHE A 130 -8.48 -19.01 13.65
CA PHE A 130 -7.70 -18.47 14.75
C PHE A 130 -6.40 -17.83 14.27
N VAL A 131 -5.97 -16.79 14.99
CA VAL A 131 -4.63 -16.21 14.87
C VAL A 131 -3.90 -16.38 16.19
N THR A 132 -2.58 -16.47 16.14
CA THR A 132 -1.75 -16.49 17.35
C THR A 132 -0.80 -15.30 17.34
N LEU A 133 -0.80 -14.52 18.42
CA LEU A 133 0.10 -13.40 18.64
C LEU A 133 1.22 -13.83 19.59
N ALA A 134 2.44 -13.42 19.28
CA ALA A 134 3.56 -13.41 20.20
C ALA A 134 3.76 -11.99 20.74
N ALA A 135 3.73 -11.84 22.06
CA ALA A 135 3.88 -10.56 22.74
C ALA A 135 4.98 -10.63 23.80
N LEU A 136 5.87 -9.63 23.82
CA LEU A 136 6.98 -9.54 24.76
C LEU A 136 6.57 -8.73 26.00
N ASP A 137 6.75 -9.34 27.17
CA ASP A 137 6.86 -8.59 28.42
C ASP A 137 8.29 -8.07 28.56
N HIS A 138 8.46 -6.76 28.47
CA HIS A 138 9.76 -6.11 28.51
C HIS A 138 10.45 -6.19 29.88
N LEU A 139 9.69 -6.38 30.96
CA LEU A 139 10.26 -6.45 32.32
C LEU A 139 10.85 -7.83 32.59
N SER A 140 10.09 -8.88 32.27
CA SER A 140 10.54 -10.27 32.47
C SER A 140 11.37 -10.81 31.31
N GLY A 141 11.31 -10.16 30.14
CA GLY A 141 11.91 -10.65 28.90
C GLY A 141 11.21 -11.89 28.33
N ARG A 142 10.03 -12.27 28.87
CA ARG A 142 9.30 -13.48 28.48
C ARG A 142 8.33 -13.19 27.33
N MET A 143 8.17 -14.17 26.45
CA MET A 143 7.19 -14.12 25.37
C MET A 143 5.90 -14.84 25.76
N HIS A 144 4.79 -14.13 25.65
CA HIS A 144 3.44 -14.62 25.80
C HIS A 144 2.87 -14.99 24.44
N LEU A 145 2.30 -16.18 24.32
CA LEU A 145 1.51 -16.55 23.15
C LEU A 145 0.03 -16.43 23.47
N ILE A 146 -0.71 -15.85 22.54
CA ILE A 146 -2.10 -15.47 22.71
C ILE A 146 -2.84 -15.91 21.46
N THR A 147 -3.79 -16.84 21.59
CA THR A 147 -4.59 -17.32 20.46
C THR A 147 -6.01 -16.79 20.58
N LEU A 148 -6.50 -16.13 19.52
CA LEU A 148 -7.82 -15.52 19.48
C LEU A 148 -8.50 -15.77 18.14
N ALA A 149 -9.84 -15.68 18.15
CA ALA A 149 -10.63 -15.82 16.93
C ALA A 149 -10.23 -14.74 15.92
N LYS A 150 -10.09 -15.15 14.66
CA LYS A 150 -9.69 -14.29 13.54
C LYS A 150 -10.70 -13.18 13.32
N ASP A 151 -12.00 -13.45 13.46
CA ASP A 151 -13.05 -12.42 13.36
C ASP A 151 -12.90 -11.34 14.43
N THR A 152 -12.57 -11.72 15.67
CA THR A 152 -12.27 -10.77 16.75
C THR A 152 -11.04 -9.93 16.39
N PHE A 153 -9.97 -10.58 15.91
CA PHE A 153 -8.74 -9.90 15.49
C PHE A 153 -8.97 -8.89 14.34
N LEU A 154 -9.90 -9.19 13.43
CA LEU A 154 -10.25 -8.33 12.29
C LEU A 154 -11.35 -7.30 12.61
N THR A 155 -11.78 -7.18 13.87
CA THR A 155 -12.79 -6.21 14.29
C THR A 155 -12.15 -5.05 15.04
N LYS A 156 -12.11 -3.86 14.41
CA LYS A 156 -11.58 -2.64 15.05
C LYS A 156 -12.32 -2.35 16.36
N GLY A 157 -11.58 -2.10 17.43
CA GLY A 157 -12.12 -1.78 18.75
C GLY A 157 -12.56 -2.99 19.57
N ALA A 158 -12.47 -4.22 19.03
CA ALA A 158 -12.74 -5.42 19.82
C ALA A 158 -11.77 -5.53 20.99
N GLU A 159 -12.30 -5.88 22.16
CA GLU A 159 -11.52 -6.12 23.38
C GLU A 159 -11.88 -7.50 23.94
N VAL A 160 -10.85 -8.27 24.29
CA VAL A 160 -11.02 -9.62 24.81
C VAL A 160 -9.99 -9.88 25.91
N THR A 161 -10.44 -10.49 27.00
CA THR A 161 -9.56 -10.94 28.08
C THR A 161 -9.31 -12.44 27.93
N MET A 162 -8.05 -12.85 27.98
CA MET A 162 -7.68 -14.27 27.85
C MET A 162 -6.39 -14.61 28.57
N THR A 163 -6.19 -15.90 28.83
CA THR A 163 -4.97 -16.42 29.46
C THR A 163 -3.93 -16.75 28.39
N SER A 164 -2.73 -16.18 28.53
CA SER A 164 -1.59 -16.49 27.65
C SER A 164 -1.02 -17.89 27.89
N SER A 165 -0.12 -18.33 27.01
CA SER A 165 0.64 -19.59 27.17
C SER A 165 1.46 -19.69 28.45
N LEU A 166 1.66 -18.60 29.19
CA LEU A 166 2.38 -18.57 30.47
C LEU A 166 1.44 -18.53 31.68
N GLY A 167 0.13 -18.69 31.50
CA GLY A 167 -0.87 -18.62 32.57
C GLY A 167 -1.22 -17.20 33.00
N THR A 168 -0.66 -16.17 32.36
CA THR A 168 -0.95 -14.76 32.67
C THR A 168 -2.23 -14.30 31.97
N LEU A 169 -3.14 -13.69 32.72
CA LEU A 169 -4.34 -13.04 32.20
C LEU A 169 -3.98 -11.73 31.51
N LEU A 170 -4.38 -11.59 30.25
CA LEU A 170 -4.11 -10.43 29.40
C LEU A 170 -5.40 -9.87 28.80
N SER A 171 -5.52 -8.55 28.68
CA SER A 171 -6.51 -7.87 27.83
C SER A 171 -5.86 -7.53 26.49
N VAL A 172 -6.51 -7.90 25.40
CA VAL A 172 -6.12 -7.59 24.02
C VAL A 172 -7.18 -6.68 23.41
N ARG A 173 -6.76 -5.52 22.92
CA ARG A 173 -7.60 -4.55 22.22
C ARG A 173 -7.14 -4.35 20.79
N VAL A 174 -8.02 -4.56 19.81
CA VAL A 174 -7.72 -4.30 18.40
C VAL A 174 -7.78 -2.80 18.12
N VAL A 175 -6.62 -2.20 17.82
CA VAL A 175 -6.48 -0.77 17.52
C VAL A 175 -6.85 -0.49 16.06
N ARG A 176 -6.37 -1.33 15.14
CA ARG A 176 -6.63 -1.22 13.70
C ARG A 176 -6.71 -2.62 13.09
N ALA A 177 -7.79 -2.92 12.39
CA ALA A 177 -7.96 -4.15 11.63
C ALA A 177 -7.40 -3.99 10.21
N ASN A 178 -6.47 -4.87 9.81
CA ASN A 178 -5.88 -4.89 8.46
C ASN A 178 -5.15 -6.22 8.17
N GLY A 179 -5.87 -7.34 8.17
CA GLY A 179 -5.30 -8.66 7.87
C GLY A 179 -4.09 -8.99 8.76
N VAL A 180 -2.97 -9.39 8.15
CA VAL A 180 -1.70 -9.65 8.84
C VAL A 180 -1.09 -8.41 9.51
N ASN A 181 -1.42 -7.20 9.03
CA ASN A 181 -0.94 -5.93 9.58
C ASN A 181 -1.94 -5.30 10.58
N THR A 182 -2.77 -6.12 11.21
CA THR A 182 -3.66 -5.68 12.28
C THR A 182 -2.84 -5.27 13.52
N ALA A 183 -3.10 -4.07 14.03
CA ALA A 183 -2.43 -3.52 15.21
C ALA A 183 -3.28 -3.78 16.47
N VAL A 184 -2.65 -4.28 17.54
CA VAL A 184 -3.31 -4.66 18.80
C VAL A 184 -2.56 -4.13 20.00
N ALA A 185 -3.25 -3.59 20.99
CA ALA A 185 -2.67 -3.21 22.28
C ALA A 185 -2.91 -4.35 23.28
N ILE A 186 -1.88 -4.77 24.00
CA ILE A 186 -1.92 -5.90 24.93
C ILE A 186 -1.53 -5.40 26.32
N PHE A 187 -2.33 -5.73 27.32
CA PHE A 187 -2.12 -5.32 28.70
C PHE A 187 -2.26 -6.52 29.64
N ASP A 188 -1.48 -6.54 30.72
CA ASP A 188 -1.71 -7.48 31.82
C ASP A 188 -2.79 -7.00 32.80
N ALA A 189 -3.08 -7.81 33.82
CA ALA A 189 -4.05 -7.48 34.87
C ALA A 189 -3.70 -6.22 35.66
N GLN A 190 -2.43 -5.82 35.70
CA GLN A 190 -1.95 -4.59 36.34
C GLN A 190 -2.01 -3.38 35.40
N GLY A 191 -2.46 -3.56 34.15
CA GLY A 191 -2.53 -2.52 33.13
C GLY A 191 -1.18 -2.20 32.48
N ARG A 192 -0.15 -3.02 32.69
CA ARG A 192 1.16 -2.85 32.04
C ARG A 192 1.09 -3.35 30.60
N SER A 193 1.70 -2.62 29.68
CA SER A 193 1.65 -2.94 28.25
C SER A 193 2.73 -3.97 27.86
N LEU A 194 2.32 -4.96 27.08
CA LEU A 194 3.20 -5.89 26.39
C LEU A 194 3.40 -5.43 24.93
N VAL A 195 4.57 -5.73 24.37
CA VAL A 195 4.91 -5.36 22.99
C VAL A 195 4.51 -6.49 22.04
N PRO A 196 3.50 -6.31 21.17
CA PRO A 196 3.18 -7.31 20.14
C PRO A 196 4.34 -7.38 19.14
N LEU A 197 4.86 -8.58 18.89
CA LEU A 197 5.99 -8.79 17.99
C LEU A 197 5.54 -9.44 16.68
N VAL A 198 4.90 -10.60 16.73
CA VAL A 198 4.58 -11.37 15.52
C VAL A 198 3.17 -11.91 15.61
N VAL A 199 2.42 -11.81 14.51
CA VAL A 199 1.20 -12.58 14.30
C VAL A 199 1.49 -13.79 13.41
N GLN A 200 1.10 -14.97 13.89
CA GLN A 200 0.89 -16.16 13.08
C GLN A 200 -0.54 -16.11 12.53
N TYR A 201 -0.68 -15.94 11.22
CA TYR A 201 -1.95 -15.68 10.56
C TYR A 201 -2.20 -16.68 9.43
N PRO A 202 -3.31 -17.47 9.46
CA PRO A 202 -3.66 -18.36 8.37
C PRO A 202 -4.19 -17.57 7.17
N ILE A 203 -3.43 -17.58 6.09
CA ILE A 203 -3.83 -17.03 4.80
C ILE A 203 -4.76 -18.05 4.12
N GLU A 204 -5.91 -17.56 3.66
CA GLU A 204 -6.91 -18.39 3.00
C GLU A 204 -7.37 -17.75 1.69
N LYS A 205 -7.92 -18.56 0.80
CA LYS A 205 -8.57 -18.11 -0.42
C LYS A 205 -9.78 -18.98 -0.71
N GLY A 206 -10.98 -18.39 -0.59
CA GLY A 206 -12.25 -19.10 -0.74
C GLY A 206 -12.48 -20.14 0.37
N GLY A 207 -12.15 -19.79 1.63
CA GLY A 207 -12.23 -20.71 2.77
C GLY A 207 -11.18 -21.82 2.79
N VAL A 208 -10.27 -21.85 1.83
CA VAL A 208 -9.20 -22.85 1.74
C VAL A 208 -7.90 -22.24 2.22
N PHE A 209 -7.29 -22.87 3.24
CA PHE A 209 -5.96 -22.53 3.72
C PHE A 209 -4.92 -22.56 2.58
N ARG A 210 -4.04 -21.57 2.54
CA ARG A 210 -2.98 -21.42 1.53
C ARG A 210 -1.60 -21.46 2.14
N GLU A 211 -1.37 -20.65 3.16
CA GLU A 211 -0.08 -20.57 3.84
C GLU A 211 -0.25 -19.98 5.23
N MET A 212 0.71 -20.26 6.12
CA MET A 212 0.79 -19.61 7.41
C MET A 212 1.74 -18.41 7.30
N ALA A 213 1.21 -17.21 7.51
CA ALA A 213 2.00 -15.98 7.53
C ALA A 213 2.55 -15.75 8.94
N TYR A 214 3.78 -15.23 9.00
CA TYR A 214 4.38 -14.65 10.20
C TYR A 214 4.66 -13.18 9.85
N TYR A 215 4.06 -12.26 10.59
CA TYR A 215 4.12 -10.85 10.24
C TYR A 215 4.18 -9.97 11.48
N THR A 216 4.94 -8.88 11.40
CA THR A 216 5.01 -7.87 12.44
C THR A 216 4.22 -6.65 11.99
N SER A 217 3.11 -6.35 12.68
CA SER A 217 2.29 -5.19 12.35
C SER A 217 2.93 -3.88 12.81
N ALA A 218 2.55 -2.78 12.16
CA ALA A 218 2.97 -1.44 12.57
C ALA A 218 2.26 -1.03 13.88
N HIS A 219 2.75 -1.53 15.01
CA HIS A 219 2.18 -1.23 16.31
C HIS A 219 2.86 -0.01 16.95
N PRO A 220 2.12 0.96 17.54
CA PRO A 220 2.71 2.14 18.17
C PRO A 220 3.83 1.84 19.18
N ALA A 221 3.75 0.72 19.92
CA ALA A 221 4.80 0.31 20.86
C ALA A 221 6.13 -0.13 20.20
N LEU A 222 6.14 -0.39 18.89
CA LEU A 222 7.33 -0.70 18.10
C LEU A 222 7.84 0.49 17.30
N LEU A 223 6.98 1.48 17.03
CA LEU A 223 7.34 2.61 16.18
C LEU A 223 8.39 3.49 16.86
N SER A 224 9.49 3.72 16.15
CA SER A 224 10.54 4.63 16.58
C SER A 224 11.16 5.34 15.38
N PRO A 225 11.74 6.54 15.57
CA PRO A 225 12.49 7.21 14.51
C PRO A 225 13.62 6.35 13.94
N ASP A 226 14.22 5.48 14.76
CA ASP A 226 15.32 4.60 14.38
C ASP A 226 14.83 3.48 13.46
N LEU A 227 13.65 2.93 13.75
CA LEU A 227 13.01 1.92 12.92
C LEU A 227 12.55 2.49 11.57
N SER A 228 11.98 3.70 11.56
CA SER A 228 11.67 4.43 10.32
C SER A 228 12.95 4.68 9.49
N ARG A 229 14.07 5.08 10.12
CA ARG A 229 15.37 5.21 9.43
C ARG A 229 15.88 3.88 8.86
N ALA A 230 15.76 2.79 9.60
CA ALA A 230 16.13 1.45 9.13
C ALA A 230 15.30 1.03 7.91
N GLY A 231 14.00 1.36 7.92
CA GLY A 231 13.08 1.09 6.83
C GLY A 231 13.40 1.88 5.56
N ARG A 232 13.70 3.18 5.71
CA ARG A 232 14.24 4.01 4.61
C ARG A 232 15.49 3.38 4.01
N ALA A 233 16.43 2.98 4.87
CA ALA A 233 17.68 2.37 4.42
C ALA A 233 17.43 1.03 3.71
N TYR A 234 16.45 0.24 4.14
CA TYR A 234 16.06 -0.99 3.48
C TYR A 234 15.59 -0.74 2.03
N ILE A 235 14.62 0.16 1.83
CA ILE A 235 14.11 0.48 0.49
C ILE A 235 15.24 0.99 -0.40
N HIS A 236 16.05 1.93 0.09
CA HIS A 236 17.18 2.49 -0.65
C HIS A 236 18.18 1.40 -1.09
N ARG A 237 18.54 0.46 -0.21
CA ARG A 237 19.41 -0.68 -0.54
C ARG A 237 18.79 -1.59 -1.59
N MET A 238 17.51 -1.94 -1.43
CA MET A 238 16.80 -2.80 -2.38
C MET A 238 16.67 -2.16 -3.76
N MET A 239 16.49 -0.84 -3.81
CA MET A 239 16.46 -0.09 -5.06
C MET A 239 17.83 -0.10 -5.76
N ASN A 240 18.92 0.18 -5.02
CA ASN A 240 20.28 0.08 -5.55
C ASN A 240 20.59 -1.32 -6.08
N PHE A 241 20.17 -2.36 -5.35
CA PHE A 241 20.32 -3.75 -5.76
C PHE A 241 19.56 -4.06 -7.06
N ALA A 242 18.31 -3.59 -7.21
CA ALA A 242 17.54 -3.77 -8.43
C ALA A 242 18.19 -3.06 -9.64
N VAL A 243 18.69 -1.83 -9.46
CA VAL A 243 19.44 -1.08 -10.48
C VAL A 243 20.69 -1.83 -10.89
N GLN A 244 21.48 -2.33 -9.93
CA GLN A 244 22.68 -3.10 -10.21
C GLN A 244 22.37 -4.35 -11.04
N ARG A 245 21.34 -5.11 -10.68
CA ARG A 245 20.93 -6.32 -11.42
C ARG A 245 20.43 -6.03 -12.83
N LEU A 246 19.80 -4.88 -13.05
CA LEU A 246 19.42 -4.43 -14.40
C LEU A 246 20.66 -4.08 -15.21
N ARG A 247 21.63 -3.39 -14.62
CA ARG A 247 22.90 -3.03 -15.26
C ARG A 247 23.73 -4.23 -15.65
N GLU A 248 23.82 -5.24 -14.79
CA GLU A 248 24.49 -6.51 -15.09
C GLU A 248 23.89 -7.21 -16.33
N LYS A 249 22.65 -6.87 -16.68
CA LYS A 249 21.94 -7.35 -17.88
C LYS A 249 21.93 -6.31 -19.02
N GLY A 250 22.80 -5.30 -18.95
CA GLY A 250 22.94 -4.26 -19.96
C GLY A 250 21.84 -3.20 -19.97
N THR A 251 20.95 -3.18 -18.97
CA THR A 251 19.87 -2.18 -18.87
C THR A 251 20.28 -1.05 -17.93
N PHE A 252 20.24 0.19 -18.43
CA PHE A 252 20.52 1.38 -17.64
C PHE A 252 19.22 2.11 -17.30
N ILE A 253 19.04 2.47 -16.03
CA ILE A 253 17.91 3.27 -15.54
C ILE A 253 18.45 4.61 -15.06
N SER A 254 17.80 5.72 -15.41
CA SER A 254 18.27 7.04 -14.98
C SER A 254 18.11 7.21 -13.45
N PRO A 255 19.06 7.87 -12.76
CA PRO A 255 18.94 8.10 -11.32
C PRO A 255 17.65 8.82 -10.92
N GLN A 256 17.17 9.75 -11.75
CA GLN A 256 15.91 10.47 -11.50
C GLN A 256 14.70 9.52 -11.48
N ILE A 257 14.65 8.52 -12.36
CA ILE A 257 13.59 7.51 -12.33
C ILE A 257 13.69 6.65 -11.07
N VAL A 258 14.92 6.30 -10.67
CA VAL A 258 15.17 5.54 -9.43
C VAL A 258 14.69 6.32 -8.21
N ASP A 259 15.00 7.62 -8.13
CA ASP A 259 14.58 8.49 -7.03
C ASP A 259 13.05 8.56 -6.94
N VAL A 260 12.36 8.72 -8.07
CA VAL A 260 10.89 8.72 -8.10
C VAL A 260 10.35 7.36 -7.65
N ALA A 261 10.89 6.26 -8.18
CA ALA A 261 10.46 4.91 -7.86
C ALA A 261 10.58 4.59 -6.36
N GLU A 262 11.65 5.05 -5.70
CA GLU A 262 11.87 4.85 -4.27
C GLU A 262 10.74 5.50 -3.45
N ARG A 263 10.31 6.69 -3.84
CA ARG A 263 9.18 7.38 -3.20
C ARG A 263 7.86 6.64 -3.43
N LEU A 264 7.62 6.15 -4.65
CA LEU A 264 6.37 5.47 -4.95
C LEU A 264 6.20 4.19 -4.12
N CYS A 265 7.30 3.50 -3.75
CA CYS A 265 7.24 2.38 -2.80
C CYS A 265 6.54 2.76 -1.48
N LEU A 266 6.60 4.03 -1.07
CA LEU A 266 5.81 4.52 0.06
C LEU A 266 4.40 4.93 -0.35
N VAL A 267 4.28 5.75 -1.40
CA VAL A 267 3.01 6.34 -1.83
C VAL A 267 1.96 5.26 -2.10
N GLU A 268 2.35 4.13 -2.68
CA GLU A 268 1.46 2.99 -2.96
C GLU A 268 0.78 2.39 -1.72
N HIS A 269 1.33 2.59 -0.52
CA HIS A 269 0.79 2.03 0.73
C HIS A 269 0.22 3.08 1.67
N VAL A 270 0.13 4.34 1.21
CA VAL A 270 -0.53 5.41 1.95
C VAL A 270 -2.04 5.33 1.69
N ASP A 271 -2.80 4.99 2.73
CA ASP A 271 -4.26 5.06 2.65
C ASP A 271 -4.73 6.51 2.48
N HIS A 272 -5.61 6.74 1.49
CA HIS A 272 -6.06 8.07 1.11
C HIS A 272 -6.89 8.78 2.19
N ASP A 273 -7.66 8.04 2.98
CA ASP A 273 -8.50 8.63 4.03
C ASP A 273 -7.64 8.94 5.25
N ARG A 274 -6.74 8.03 5.63
CA ARG A 274 -5.73 8.27 6.68
C ARG A 274 -4.86 9.47 6.34
N PHE A 275 -4.42 9.61 5.08
CA PHE A 275 -3.63 10.77 4.65
C PHE A 275 -4.34 12.12 4.86
N ARG A 276 -5.67 12.14 4.74
CA ARG A 276 -6.47 13.36 4.95
C ARG A 276 -6.75 13.64 6.43
N LEU A 277 -6.90 12.59 7.24
CA LEU A 277 -7.42 12.68 8.60
C LEU A 277 -6.35 12.56 9.69
N GLU A 278 -5.21 11.95 9.39
CA GLU A 278 -4.16 11.65 10.36
C GLU A 278 -2.92 12.53 10.17
N ASN A 279 -2.02 12.48 11.14
CA ASN A 279 -0.71 13.10 11.03
C ASN A 279 0.11 12.39 9.93
N ARG A 280 0.40 13.13 8.85
CA ARG A 280 1.07 12.61 7.65
C ARG A 280 2.49 12.12 7.92
N LEU A 281 3.24 12.79 8.80
CA LEU A 281 4.58 12.37 9.19
C LEU A 281 4.54 11.04 9.94
N ALA A 282 3.63 10.90 10.91
CA ALA A 282 3.43 9.66 11.63
C ALA A 282 3.02 8.52 10.69
N LEU A 283 2.18 8.79 9.69
CA LEU A 283 1.76 7.81 8.68
C LEU A 283 2.94 7.33 7.81
N PHE A 284 3.82 8.24 7.39
CA PHE A 284 5.03 7.86 6.65
C PHE A 284 6.01 7.06 7.50
N ASP A 285 6.20 7.45 8.76
CA ASP A 285 7.06 6.71 9.69
C ASP A 285 6.49 5.32 10.01
N GLU A 286 5.16 5.16 10.09
CA GLU A 286 4.49 3.86 10.22
C GLU A 286 4.84 2.95 9.04
N ILE A 287 4.71 3.45 7.80
CA ILE A 287 4.99 2.69 6.58
C ILE A 287 6.47 2.33 6.46
N TYR A 288 7.38 3.29 6.72
CA TYR A 288 8.81 2.99 6.74
C TYR A 288 9.16 1.95 7.79
N SER A 289 8.62 2.06 9.00
CA SER A 289 8.86 1.08 10.07
C SER A 289 8.45 -0.33 9.64
N LEU A 290 7.38 -0.44 8.85
CA LEU A 290 6.90 -1.71 8.32
C LEU A 290 7.95 -2.43 7.44
N TYR A 291 8.69 -1.66 6.63
CA TYR A 291 9.83 -2.16 5.85
C TYR A 291 10.99 -2.66 6.72
N ALA A 292 11.24 -2.00 7.85
CA ALA A 292 12.27 -2.46 8.78
C ALA A 292 11.83 -3.71 9.54
N LEU A 293 10.55 -3.82 9.88
CA LEU A 293 10.01 -4.91 10.71
C LEU A 293 9.87 -6.23 9.97
N ASN A 294 9.60 -6.19 8.67
CA ASN A 294 9.28 -7.38 7.88
C ASN A 294 10.24 -7.60 6.69
N GLU A 295 11.10 -6.61 6.38
CA GLU A 295 12.10 -6.65 5.31
C GLU A 295 11.54 -7.31 4.02
N PRO A 296 12.02 -8.49 3.52
CA PRO A 296 11.55 -9.02 2.24
C PRO A 296 10.08 -9.44 2.24
N ASP A 297 9.47 -9.63 3.42
CA ASP A 297 8.06 -9.99 3.55
C ASP A 297 7.13 -8.79 3.68
N THR A 298 7.67 -7.56 3.73
CA THR A 298 6.86 -6.34 3.77
C THR A 298 5.91 -6.29 2.57
N TYR A 299 4.60 -6.16 2.84
CA TYR A 299 3.53 -6.12 1.84
C TYR A 299 3.41 -7.38 0.96
N ARG A 300 4.01 -8.50 1.34
CA ARG A 300 3.86 -9.81 0.66
C ARG A 300 2.41 -10.21 0.40
N TYR A 301 1.52 -9.81 1.31
CA TYR A 301 0.10 -10.14 1.30
C TYR A 301 -0.79 -8.98 0.83
N SER A 302 -0.23 -7.81 0.50
CA SER A 302 -0.99 -6.68 0.00
C SER A 302 -1.41 -6.92 -1.44
N VAL A 303 -2.73 -6.97 -1.67
CA VAL A 303 -3.32 -7.11 -3.00
C VAL A 303 -4.50 -6.17 -3.14
N SER A 304 -4.48 -5.30 -4.15
CA SER A 304 -5.59 -4.40 -4.45
C SER A 304 -6.74 -5.12 -5.15
N PHE A 305 -7.89 -4.45 -5.30
CA PHE A 305 -9.02 -4.97 -6.06
C PHE A 305 -8.66 -5.30 -7.52
N ALA A 306 -7.79 -4.49 -8.14
CA ALA A 306 -7.28 -4.72 -9.50
C ALA A 306 -6.23 -5.85 -9.57
N GLY A 307 -5.90 -6.48 -8.44
CA GLY A 307 -4.88 -7.52 -8.33
C GLY A 307 -3.45 -6.96 -8.30
N ALA A 308 -3.28 -5.66 -8.08
CA ALA A 308 -1.95 -5.07 -7.89
C ALA A 308 -1.33 -5.59 -6.60
N GLY A 309 -0.05 -5.97 -6.62
CA GLY A 309 0.53 -6.78 -5.55
C GLY A 309 1.88 -6.30 -5.05
N GLY A 310 2.19 -6.64 -3.78
CA GLY A 310 3.52 -6.48 -3.22
C GLY A 310 3.90 -5.02 -2.91
N MET A 311 5.20 -4.80 -2.71
CA MET A 311 5.72 -3.48 -2.29
C MET A 311 5.51 -2.37 -3.34
N VAL A 312 5.42 -2.72 -4.63
CA VAL A 312 5.31 -1.74 -5.73
C VAL A 312 3.88 -1.60 -6.27
N GLN A 313 2.93 -2.39 -5.76
CA GLN A 313 1.52 -2.41 -6.21
C GLN A 313 1.36 -2.41 -7.74
N MET A 314 2.19 -3.17 -8.46
CA MET A 314 2.07 -3.29 -9.91
C MET A 314 0.97 -4.28 -10.28
N ILE A 315 0.15 -3.97 -11.28
CA ILE A 315 -0.93 -4.85 -11.76
C ILE A 315 -0.39 -5.97 -12.69
N PRO A 316 -1.08 -7.13 -12.78
CA PRO A 316 -0.61 -8.28 -13.57
C PRO A 316 -0.35 -7.97 -15.05
N TRP A 317 -1.20 -7.14 -15.66
CA TRP A 317 -1.05 -6.79 -17.07
C TRP A 317 0.22 -5.97 -17.33
N ALA A 318 0.49 -4.96 -16.50
CA ALA A 318 1.70 -4.13 -16.62
C ALA A 318 2.96 -4.98 -16.42
N TYR A 319 2.95 -5.87 -15.42
CA TYR A 319 4.06 -6.80 -15.21
C TYR A 319 4.32 -7.69 -16.44
N ASN A 320 3.26 -8.25 -17.03
CA ASN A 320 3.41 -9.07 -18.23
C ASN A 320 3.91 -8.26 -19.44
N LEU A 321 3.46 -7.01 -19.61
CA LEU A 321 3.95 -6.11 -20.64
C LEU A 321 5.47 -5.87 -20.50
N VAL A 322 5.93 -5.55 -19.28
CA VAL A 322 7.36 -5.35 -18.99
C VAL A 322 8.16 -6.62 -19.30
N ARG A 323 7.64 -7.79 -18.91
CA ARG A 323 8.28 -9.08 -19.22
C ARG A 323 8.44 -9.33 -20.73
N GLN A 324 7.44 -8.96 -21.52
CA GLN A 324 7.48 -9.09 -22.97
C GLN A 324 8.46 -8.12 -23.62
N ARG A 325 8.54 -6.88 -23.11
CA ARG A 325 9.47 -5.85 -23.60
C ARG A 325 10.92 -6.12 -23.21
N HIS A 326 11.14 -6.73 -22.05
CA HIS A 326 12.47 -6.94 -21.47
C HIS A 326 12.77 -8.42 -21.17
N PRO A 327 12.70 -9.33 -22.17
CA PRO A 327 12.86 -10.77 -21.93
C PRO A 327 14.25 -11.14 -21.40
N ALA A 328 15.29 -10.41 -21.81
CA ALA A 328 16.67 -10.62 -21.35
C ALA A 328 16.85 -10.34 -19.85
N VAL A 329 15.95 -9.59 -19.21
CA VAL A 329 15.99 -9.35 -17.77
C VAL A 329 15.58 -10.59 -16.98
N GLY A 330 14.85 -11.54 -17.56
CA GLY A 330 14.52 -12.80 -16.87
C GLY A 330 13.71 -12.60 -15.58
N LEU A 331 12.74 -11.69 -15.59
CA LEU A 331 11.79 -11.49 -14.48
C LEU A 331 10.96 -12.77 -14.26
N THR A 332 10.60 -13.04 -13.00
CA THR A 332 9.88 -14.24 -12.57
C THR A 332 8.59 -14.44 -13.37
N PRO A 333 8.35 -15.63 -13.98
CA PRO A 333 7.16 -15.83 -14.79
C PRO A 333 5.83 -15.72 -14.04
N ASP A 334 5.78 -16.24 -12.82
CA ASP A 334 4.62 -16.13 -11.97
C ASP A 334 4.54 -14.73 -11.35
N PHE A 335 3.44 -14.02 -11.61
CA PHE A 335 3.24 -12.66 -11.13
C PHE A 335 3.23 -12.57 -9.60
N VAL A 336 2.60 -13.52 -8.90
CA VAL A 336 2.47 -13.48 -7.44
C VAL A 336 3.83 -13.69 -6.79
N VAL A 337 4.57 -14.70 -7.24
CA VAL A 337 5.96 -14.93 -6.80
C VAL A 337 6.84 -13.72 -7.12
N GLY A 338 6.69 -13.16 -8.32
CA GLY A 338 7.46 -12.02 -8.78
C GLY A 338 7.22 -10.74 -7.98
N MET A 339 5.97 -10.44 -7.62
CA MET A 339 5.62 -9.25 -6.81
C MET A 339 5.90 -9.41 -5.32
N ARG A 340 5.97 -10.65 -4.83
CA ARG A 340 6.40 -10.95 -3.45
C ARG A 340 7.92 -10.86 -3.27
N ASN A 341 8.69 -11.02 -4.34
CA ASN A 341 10.13 -10.82 -4.32
C ASN A 341 10.47 -9.35 -4.60
N HIS A 342 10.89 -8.60 -3.58
CA HIS A 342 11.17 -7.17 -3.70
C HIS A 342 12.19 -6.83 -4.79
N ALA A 343 13.26 -7.62 -4.95
CA ALA A 343 14.23 -7.38 -6.02
C ALA A 343 13.60 -7.51 -7.41
N ASN A 344 12.83 -8.58 -7.65
CA ASN A 344 12.12 -8.77 -8.93
C ASN A 344 11.06 -7.67 -9.15
N ALA A 345 10.27 -7.34 -8.13
CA ALA A 345 9.24 -6.32 -8.19
C ALA A 345 9.82 -4.94 -8.53
N LEU A 346 10.93 -4.55 -7.89
CA LEU A 346 11.62 -3.30 -8.16
C LEU A 346 12.27 -3.27 -9.55
N GLN A 347 12.85 -4.37 -10.01
CA GLN A 347 13.35 -4.45 -11.40
C GLN A 347 12.21 -4.21 -12.40
N ALA A 348 11.04 -4.83 -12.19
CA ALA A 348 9.87 -4.63 -13.05
C ALA A 348 9.35 -3.19 -12.99
N MET A 349 9.28 -2.60 -11.80
CA MET A 349 8.88 -1.21 -11.58
C MET A 349 9.79 -0.23 -12.33
N LEU A 350 11.11 -0.37 -12.18
CA LEU A 350 12.08 0.51 -12.82
C LEU A 350 12.01 0.43 -14.34
N LEU A 351 11.89 -0.78 -14.90
CA LEU A 351 11.69 -0.98 -16.33
C LEU A 351 10.40 -0.32 -16.82
N TYR A 352 9.29 -0.54 -16.11
CA TYR A 352 8.01 0.07 -16.45
C TYR A 352 8.08 1.60 -16.44
N MET A 353 8.70 2.18 -15.42
CA MET A 353 8.84 3.63 -15.30
C MET A 353 9.78 4.20 -16.37
N GLN A 354 10.85 3.48 -16.72
CA GLN A 354 11.75 3.88 -17.80
C GLN A 354 11.04 3.85 -19.17
N ASP A 355 10.32 2.78 -19.48
CA ASP A 355 9.50 2.69 -20.70
C ASP A 355 8.46 3.81 -20.75
N THR A 356 7.76 4.03 -19.63
CA THR A 356 6.75 5.09 -19.50
C THR A 356 7.37 6.47 -19.75
N TRP A 357 8.55 6.74 -19.20
CA TRP A 357 9.24 8.00 -19.43
C TRP A 357 9.67 8.16 -20.89
N ASN A 358 10.21 7.10 -21.51
CA ASN A 358 10.62 7.14 -22.90
C ASN A 358 9.43 7.49 -23.81
N ASP A 359 8.27 6.87 -23.58
CA ASP A 359 7.03 7.13 -24.33
C ASP A 359 6.54 8.57 -24.10
N LEU A 360 6.54 9.05 -22.86
CA LEU A 360 6.10 10.42 -22.52
C LEU A 360 7.06 11.47 -23.08
N ALA A 361 8.37 11.27 -22.97
CA ALA A 361 9.38 12.21 -23.45
C ALA A 361 9.39 12.32 -24.98
N ALA A 362 8.91 11.31 -25.72
CA ALA A 362 8.74 11.41 -27.16
C ALA A 362 7.53 12.27 -27.58
N ASN A 363 6.65 12.66 -26.65
CA ASN A 363 5.42 13.39 -26.96
C ASN A 363 5.60 14.91 -26.93
N GLU A 364 5.15 15.60 -27.99
CA GLU A 364 5.28 17.06 -28.13
C GLU A 364 4.53 17.86 -27.05
N ASP A 365 3.34 17.44 -26.62
CA ASP A 365 2.59 18.13 -25.55
C ASP A 365 3.34 18.04 -24.22
N VAL A 366 3.98 16.89 -23.96
CA VAL A 366 4.79 16.67 -22.76
C VAL A 366 6.06 17.53 -22.82
N GLN A 367 6.76 17.56 -23.94
CA GLN A 367 7.94 18.42 -24.14
C GLN A 367 7.61 19.90 -23.96
N TYR A 368 6.48 20.34 -24.53
CA TYR A 368 5.96 21.68 -24.31
C TYR A 368 5.67 21.94 -22.82
N ALA A 369 4.99 21.03 -22.14
CA ALA A 369 4.68 21.21 -20.72
C ALA A 369 5.91 21.26 -19.82
N LEU A 370 6.96 20.49 -20.13
CA LEU A 370 8.23 20.53 -19.40
C LEU A 370 8.95 21.86 -19.63
N SER A 371 9.11 22.29 -20.89
CA SER A 371 9.78 23.55 -21.24
C SER A 371 9.04 24.79 -20.70
N ALA A 372 7.71 24.78 -20.76
CA ALA A 372 6.85 25.82 -20.20
C ALA A 372 6.63 25.70 -18.68
N LYS A 373 7.27 24.73 -18.01
CA LYS A 373 7.17 24.48 -16.56
C LYS A 373 5.73 24.25 -16.06
N LEU A 374 4.85 23.72 -16.92
CA LEU A 374 3.47 23.33 -16.59
C LEU A 374 3.42 22.00 -15.81
N ALA A 375 4.40 21.13 -16.07
CA ALA A 375 4.60 19.84 -15.41
C ALA A 375 6.09 19.59 -15.15
N THR A 376 6.39 18.73 -14.19
CA THR A 376 7.73 18.20 -13.94
C THR A 376 7.81 16.74 -14.38
N GLN A 377 9.02 16.25 -14.69
CA GLN A 377 9.26 14.83 -14.96
C GLN A 377 8.72 13.94 -13.82
N THR A 378 8.97 14.34 -12.58
CA THR A 378 8.50 13.63 -11.38
C THR A 378 6.99 13.47 -11.34
N GLU A 379 6.23 14.54 -11.58
CA GLU A 379 4.76 14.47 -11.58
C GLU A 379 4.23 13.60 -12.70
N LEU A 380 4.86 13.64 -13.89
CA LEU A 380 4.44 12.83 -15.02
C LEU A 380 4.74 11.35 -14.81
N LEU A 381 5.90 11.02 -14.22
CA LEU A 381 6.25 9.66 -13.82
C LEU A 381 5.30 9.13 -12.75
N ALA A 382 5.06 9.90 -11.68
CA ALA A 382 4.16 9.48 -10.60
C ALA A 382 2.71 9.32 -11.09
N ALA A 383 2.20 10.28 -11.88
CA ALA A 383 0.85 10.19 -12.45
C ALA A 383 0.74 9.06 -13.49
N GLY A 384 1.79 8.83 -14.27
CA GLY A 384 1.85 7.76 -15.27
C GLY A 384 1.99 6.36 -14.66
N TYR A 385 2.55 6.26 -13.46
CA TYR A 385 2.60 5.00 -12.72
C TYR A 385 1.23 4.63 -12.13
N ASN A 386 0.55 5.58 -11.49
CA ASN A 386 -0.75 5.34 -10.85
C ASN A 386 -1.92 5.30 -11.84
N SER A 387 -1.79 5.91 -13.02
CA SER A 387 -2.87 6.03 -14.01
C SER A 387 -2.41 5.65 -15.42
N ASN A 388 -3.29 5.76 -16.41
CA ASN A 388 -2.91 5.50 -17.79
C ASN A 388 -2.01 6.62 -18.34
N ALA A 389 -0.70 6.39 -18.38
CA ALA A 389 0.30 7.32 -18.89
C ALA A 389 -0.01 7.86 -20.31
N ALA A 390 -0.60 7.04 -21.19
CA ALA A 390 -0.95 7.46 -22.55
C ALA A 390 -2.02 8.56 -22.60
N ARG A 391 -2.76 8.80 -21.50
CA ARG A 391 -3.73 9.90 -21.39
C ARG A 391 -3.12 11.20 -20.88
N LEU A 392 -1.92 11.20 -20.31
CA LEU A 392 -1.30 12.41 -19.76
C LEU A 392 -1.13 13.52 -20.80
N PRO A 393 -0.64 13.27 -22.04
CA PRO A 393 -0.57 14.31 -23.08
C PRO A 393 -1.92 14.98 -23.34
N LEU A 394 -3.01 14.21 -23.37
CA LEU A 394 -4.36 14.75 -23.57
C LEU A 394 -4.79 15.69 -22.44
N TYR A 395 -4.53 15.32 -21.19
CA TYR A 395 -4.85 16.17 -20.04
C TYR A 395 -4.02 17.46 -20.05
N ILE A 396 -2.73 17.36 -20.39
CA ILE A 396 -1.83 18.50 -20.55
C ILE A 396 -2.34 19.45 -21.62
N ARG A 397 -2.62 18.93 -22.82
CA ARG A 397 -3.10 19.72 -23.95
C ARG A 397 -4.40 20.47 -23.64
N ARG A 398 -5.32 19.83 -22.91
CA ARG A 398 -6.61 20.41 -22.54
C ARG A 398 -6.54 21.38 -21.36
N GLY A 399 -5.71 21.08 -20.37
CA GLY A 399 -5.69 21.79 -19.09
C GLY A 399 -4.58 22.83 -18.95
N GLY A 400 -3.54 22.78 -19.79
CA GLY A 400 -2.34 23.60 -19.61
C GLY A 400 -1.81 23.47 -18.19
N ALA A 401 -1.62 24.58 -17.48
CA ALA A 401 -1.21 24.59 -16.07
C ALA A 401 -2.16 23.83 -15.13
N ALA A 402 -3.45 23.75 -15.47
CA ALA A 402 -4.50 23.11 -14.68
C ALA A 402 -4.69 21.61 -15.00
N TRP A 403 -3.85 20.98 -15.82
CA TRP A 403 -4.02 19.57 -16.23
C TRP A 403 -4.22 18.59 -15.07
N ARG A 404 -3.65 18.88 -13.90
CA ARG A 404 -3.80 18.08 -12.66
C ARG A 404 -5.25 17.99 -12.18
N THR A 405 -6.14 18.91 -12.56
CA THR A 405 -7.56 18.82 -12.20
C THR A 405 -8.34 17.85 -13.10
N LEU A 406 -7.78 17.50 -14.25
CA LEU A 406 -8.40 16.65 -15.27
C LEU A 406 -8.05 15.16 -15.12
N ILE A 407 -6.99 14.83 -14.38
CA ILE A 407 -6.62 13.43 -14.10
C ILE A 407 -7.59 12.80 -13.09
N PRO A 408 -7.67 11.46 -13.02
CA PRO A 408 -8.54 10.77 -12.07
C PRO A 408 -8.34 11.26 -10.63
N ARG A 409 -9.44 11.34 -9.85
CA ARG A 409 -9.41 11.88 -8.49
C ARG A 409 -8.41 11.16 -7.59
N GLU A 410 -8.32 9.85 -7.74
CA GLU A 410 -7.33 9.01 -7.06
C GLU A 410 -5.89 9.47 -7.34
N THR A 411 -5.54 9.65 -8.61
CA THR A 411 -4.22 10.13 -9.04
C THR A 411 -3.93 11.56 -8.56
N GLN A 412 -4.95 12.42 -8.39
CA GLN A 412 -4.76 13.74 -7.77
C GLN A 412 -4.29 13.62 -6.32
N ILE A 413 -4.90 12.71 -5.55
CA ILE A 413 -4.51 12.45 -4.15
C ILE A 413 -3.12 11.81 -4.11
N TYR A 414 -2.85 10.87 -5.01
CA TYR A 414 -1.54 10.24 -5.17
C TYR A 414 -0.42 11.28 -5.35
N LEU A 415 -0.61 12.27 -6.22
CA LEU A 415 0.33 13.38 -6.41
C LEU A 415 0.46 14.27 -5.17
N GLN A 416 -0.62 14.47 -4.39
CA GLN A 416 -0.56 15.22 -3.14
C GLN A 416 0.25 14.48 -2.07
N ILE A 417 0.10 13.16 -1.98
CA ILE A 417 0.88 12.30 -1.09
C ILE A 417 2.35 12.39 -1.47
N TYR A 418 2.66 12.20 -2.76
CA TYR A 418 4.03 12.30 -3.28
C TYR A 418 4.65 13.65 -2.91
N LYS A 419 3.98 14.76 -3.25
CA LYS A 419 4.47 16.11 -2.98
C LYS A 419 4.69 16.36 -1.49
N THR A 420 3.82 15.84 -0.64
CA THR A 420 3.96 15.98 0.82
C THR A 420 5.14 15.19 1.32
N LEU A 421 5.27 13.93 0.89
CA LEU A 421 6.40 13.07 1.26
C LEU A 421 7.74 13.71 0.87
N ASP A 422 7.82 14.26 -0.34
CA ASP A 422 9.04 14.91 -0.83
C ASP A 422 9.41 16.15 -0.01
N ALA A 423 8.41 16.93 0.41
CA ALA A 423 8.62 18.12 1.21
C ALA A 423 9.07 17.83 2.66
N VAL A 424 8.65 16.71 3.26
CA VAL A 424 8.82 16.47 4.70
C VAL A 424 9.79 15.35 5.04
N VAL A 425 10.12 14.47 4.11
CA VAL A 425 11.10 13.39 4.30
C VAL A 425 12.25 13.61 3.32
N PRO A 426 13.44 14.05 3.76
CA PRO A 426 14.58 14.21 2.88
C PRO A 426 14.96 12.89 2.19
N GLN A 427 15.21 12.94 0.87
CA GLN A 427 15.75 11.80 0.13
C GLN A 427 17.24 11.99 -0.09
N LYS A 428 17.99 10.89 0.02
CA LYS A 428 19.35 10.84 -0.49
C LYS A 428 19.27 10.46 -1.97
N PRO A 429 19.70 11.35 -2.90
CA PRO A 429 19.65 11.02 -4.32
C PRO A 429 20.48 9.77 -4.63
N HIS A 430 19.96 8.92 -5.50
CA HIS A 430 20.73 7.81 -6.04
C HIS A 430 21.86 8.36 -6.91
N ALA A 431 23.09 7.94 -6.62
CA ALA A 431 24.24 8.34 -7.44
C ALA A 431 24.10 7.75 -8.84
N ALA A 432 24.53 8.52 -9.86
CA ALA A 432 24.85 7.93 -11.14
C ALA A 432 26.01 6.95 -10.92
N LEU A 433 25.70 5.66 -10.73
CA LEU A 433 26.73 4.63 -10.61
C LEU A 433 27.58 4.71 -11.89
N THR A 434 28.83 5.14 -11.79
CA THR A 434 29.72 5.17 -12.97
C THR A 434 30.20 3.74 -13.25
N ALA A 435 30.64 3.44 -14.47
CA ALA A 435 31.09 2.10 -14.85
C ALA A 435 32.27 1.56 -13.99
N ARG A 436 32.88 2.39 -13.13
CA ARG A 436 33.99 2.02 -12.24
C ARG A 436 33.57 1.42 -10.90
N ASP A 437 32.32 1.57 -10.47
CA ASP A 437 31.87 1.11 -9.14
C ASP A 437 31.61 -0.41 -9.06
N GLY A 438 31.59 -1.12 -10.20
CA GLY A 438 31.37 -2.57 -10.28
C GLY A 438 32.49 -3.46 -9.71
N ARG A 439 33.52 -2.89 -9.07
CA ARG A 439 34.64 -3.64 -8.45
C ARG A 439 34.65 -3.62 -6.92
N GLN A 440 33.73 -2.93 -6.25
CA GLN A 440 33.59 -3.11 -4.81
C GLN A 440 32.91 -4.45 -4.55
N LYS A 441 33.74 -5.47 -4.24
CA LYS A 441 33.29 -6.73 -3.63
C LYS A 441 32.40 -6.37 -2.44
N LEU A 442 31.11 -6.66 -2.56
CA LEU A 442 30.23 -6.74 -1.40
C LEU A 442 30.86 -7.71 -0.39
N PRO A 443 30.84 -7.42 0.92
CA PRO A 443 31.22 -8.41 1.92
C PRO A 443 30.32 -9.62 1.73
N ALA A 444 30.94 -10.79 1.58
CA ALA A 444 30.23 -12.05 1.49
C ALA A 444 29.36 -12.19 2.75
N GLU A 445 28.04 -12.20 2.59
CA GLU A 445 27.17 -12.67 3.66
C GLU A 445 27.48 -14.15 3.92
N PRO A 446 27.52 -14.58 5.19
CA PRO A 446 27.67 -15.98 5.52
C PRO A 446 26.42 -16.72 5.03
N VAL A 447 26.63 -17.63 4.09
CA VAL A 447 25.68 -18.67 3.72
C VAL A 447 25.40 -19.48 4.98
N ASN A 448 24.32 -19.15 5.69
CA ASN A 448 23.75 -20.04 6.67
C ASN A 448 23.18 -21.25 5.93
N LYS A 449 23.97 -22.33 5.90
CA LYS A 449 23.43 -23.68 5.78
C LYS A 449 22.64 -23.96 7.06
N PHE A 450 21.32 -23.91 6.99
CA PHE A 450 20.40 -24.81 7.70
C PHE A 450 19.13 -24.96 6.88
#